data_AF-A0A5B9W606-F1
#
_entry.id   AF-A0A5B9W606-F1
#
_cell.length_a   1.000
_cell.length_b   1.000
_cell.length_c   1.000
_cell.angle_alpha   90.00
_cell.angle_beta   90.00
_cell.angle_gamma   90.00
#
_symmetry.space_group_name_H-M   'P 1'
#
loop_
_entity.id
_entity.type
_entity.pdbx_description
1 polymer ?
#
loop_
_entity_poly.entity_id
_entity_poly.type
_entity_poly.pdbx_seq_one_letter_code
_entity_poly.pdbx_strand_id
1 'polypeptide(L)'
;MSPLGRSRPGGSRPFCLVTLVAWLCFPVGSRAEVKETNIESLATNSELIVVAKVTKIEDAPASLERDDPSMPPLKVATARVLETWKGGPVREVRYIASPDWTCDTSHADEGERVVLFLSYEHWRKDRTFFSITHAGRGRMPIREVEGKRYAAVQDDVILPAGTPTISEQKTTRITLPASEQDRPSIVVTHPVRSIEVGRLRGLTKQTPSVK
;
A
#
# COMPACT_ATOMS: atom_id res chain seq x y z
N MET A 1 45.73 5.18 42.29
CA MET A 1 46.10 6.47 42.92
C MET A 1 45.09 7.51 42.46
N SER A 2 44.36 8.08 43.42
CA SER A 2 43.26 9.04 43.30
C SER A 2 43.71 10.42 42.76
N PRO A 3 42.80 11.33 42.34
CA PRO A 3 41.97 12.10 43.27
C PRO A 3 40.48 12.12 42.87
N LEU A 4 39.52 11.96 43.80
CA LEU A 4 38.99 13.02 44.68
C LEU A 4 38.67 14.29 43.87
N GLY A 5 37.43 14.52 43.44
CA GLY A 5 36.32 14.88 44.31
C GLY A 5 36.03 16.37 44.12
N ARG A 6 34.79 16.72 43.76
CA ARG A 6 34.23 18.07 43.98
C ARG A 6 32.71 17.98 44.06
N SER A 7 32.26 17.89 45.30
CA SER A 7 30.93 18.28 45.75
C SER A 7 30.68 19.75 45.44
N ARG A 8 29.52 20.08 44.87
CA ARG A 8 28.98 21.45 44.89
C ARG A 8 27.63 21.49 45.62
N PRO A 9 27.36 22.58 46.34
CA PRO A 9 26.32 22.65 47.35
C PRO A 9 24.98 23.06 46.79
N GLY A 10 23.94 22.73 47.55
CA GLY A 10 22.55 23.00 47.27
C GLY A 10 22.25 24.50 47.11
N GLY A 11 21.43 24.77 46.09
CA GLY A 11 20.74 26.03 45.89
C GLY A 11 19.25 25.75 45.79
N SER A 12 18.57 25.78 46.93
CA SER A 12 17.11 25.77 47.04
C SER A 12 16.55 27.17 46.76
N ARG A 13 15.64 27.30 45.79
CA ARG A 13 14.68 28.41 45.56
C ARG A 13 13.91 28.20 44.25
N PRO A 14 12.77 28.87 44.03
CA PRO A 14 11.51 28.83 44.77
C PRO A 14 10.40 28.20 43.88
N PHE A 15 9.37 27.66 44.53
CA PHE A 15 8.12 27.24 43.87
C PHE A 15 7.50 28.44 43.14
N CYS A 16 7.62 28.47 41.81
CA CYS A 16 6.86 29.37 40.97
C CYS A 16 5.58 28.64 40.56
N LEU A 17 4.47 29.10 41.11
CA LEU A 17 3.11 28.69 40.79
C LEU A 17 2.81 29.12 39.34
N VAL A 18 3.17 28.28 38.37
CA VAL A 18 2.79 28.45 36.95
C VAL A 18 1.41 27.83 36.77
N THR A 19 0.40 28.67 36.94
CA THR A 19 -0.99 28.43 36.60
C THR A 19 -1.15 28.09 35.12
N LEU A 20 -1.44 26.82 34.84
CA LEU A 20 -2.67 26.40 34.14
C LEU A 20 -2.97 27.09 32.78
N VAL A 21 -2.05 26.99 31.81
CA VAL A 21 -2.34 27.15 30.36
C VAL A 21 -1.78 25.94 29.60
N ALA A 22 -2.16 24.73 30.02
CA ALA A 22 -1.60 23.48 29.48
C ALA A 22 -2.67 22.54 28.89
N TRP A 23 -3.87 23.05 28.60
CA TRP A 23 -5.04 22.21 28.26
C TRP A 23 -5.81 22.67 27.00
N LEU A 24 -5.09 23.27 26.04
CA LEU A 24 -5.63 23.56 24.69
C LEU A 24 -4.71 23.10 23.55
N CYS A 25 -3.70 22.28 23.84
CA CYS A 25 -2.98 21.52 22.82
C CYS A 25 -3.56 20.11 22.74
N PHE A 26 -4.89 19.98 22.62
CA PHE A 26 -5.43 18.74 22.06
C PHE A 26 -4.89 18.68 20.63
N PRO A 27 -4.05 17.69 20.28
CA PRO A 27 -3.66 17.53 18.89
C PRO A 27 -4.95 17.36 18.12
N VAL A 28 -5.29 18.35 17.30
CA VAL A 28 -6.35 18.22 16.31
C VAL A 28 -5.92 17.01 15.50
N GLY A 29 -6.57 15.87 15.75
CA GLY A 29 -6.17 14.60 15.19
C GLY A 29 -6.11 14.77 13.68
N SER A 30 -4.90 14.74 13.12
CA SER A 30 -4.72 14.82 11.68
C SER A 30 -5.32 13.56 11.10
N ARG A 31 -6.60 13.64 10.69
CA ARG A 31 -7.22 12.62 9.88
C ARG A 31 -6.56 12.71 8.52
N ALA A 32 -5.74 11.73 8.18
CA ALA A 32 -5.24 11.58 6.83
C ALA A 32 -6.46 11.33 5.93
N GLU A 33 -6.84 12.34 5.15
CA GLU A 33 -7.86 12.19 4.12
C GLU A 33 -7.23 11.44 2.95
N VAL A 34 -7.77 10.26 2.66
CA VAL A 34 -7.35 9.48 1.50
C VAL A 34 -7.88 10.18 0.26
N LYS A 35 -7.01 10.89 -0.45
CA LYS A 35 -7.38 11.55 -1.71
C LYS A 35 -7.65 10.49 -2.77
N GLU A 36 -8.82 10.54 -3.39
CA GLU A 36 -9.15 9.70 -4.53
C GLU A 36 -8.13 9.89 -5.66
N THR A 37 -7.83 8.81 -6.39
CA THR A 37 -6.87 8.83 -7.50
C THR A 37 -7.50 8.33 -8.79
N ASN A 38 -7.27 9.02 -9.90
CA ASN A 38 -7.72 8.55 -11.19
C ASN A 38 -6.78 7.46 -11.72
N ILE A 39 -7.33 6.42 -12.33
CA ILE A 39 -6.54 5.36 -12.95
C ILE A 39 -5.59 5.87 -14.06
N GLU A 40 -5.95 6.96 -14.72
CA GLU A 40 -5.07 7.65 -15.68
C GLU A 40 -3.84 8.25 -14.98
N SER A 41 -4.00 8.75 -13.76
CA SER A 41 -2.89 9.23 -12.93
C SER A 41 -1.98 8.08 -12.52
N LEU A 42 -2.54 6.93 -12.12
CA LEU A 42 -1.75 5.72 -11.85
C LEU A 42 -0.96 5.30 -13.10
N ALA A 43 -1.62 5.24 -14.25
CA ALA A 43 -0.99 4.86 -15.52
C ALA A 43 0.10 5.84 -15.95
N THR A 44 -0.12 7.14 -15.75
CA THR A 44 0.82 8.21 -16.11
C THR A 44 2.07 8.13 -15.24
N ASN A 45 1.90 8.01 -13.92
CA ASN A 45 2.98 8.00 -12.93
C ASN A 45 3.70 6.64 -12.81
N SER A 46 3.24 5.60 -13.52
CA SER A 46 3.92 4.30 -13.55
C SER A 46 4.97 4.24 -14.66
N GLU A 47 6.17 3.80 -14.36
CA GLU A 47 7.20 3.47 -15.35
C GLU A 47 6.96 2.09 -15.97
N LEU A 48 6.33 1.19 -15.22
CA LEU A 48 6.04 -0.17 -15.65
C LEU A 48 4.61 -0.56 -15.27
N ILE A 49 3.85 -1.11 -16.23
CA ILE A 49 2.52 -1.67 -15.97
C ILE A 49 2.49 -3.11 -16.48
N VAL A 50 2.22 -4.07 -15.60
CA VAL A 50 2.31 -5.50 -15.90
C VAL A 50 1.14 -6.29 -15.34
N VAL A 51 0.80 -7.39 -16.02
CA VAL A 51 0.05 -8.51 -15.44
C VAL A 51 1.08 -9.52 -14.97
N ALA A 52 1.06 -9.87 -13.69
CA ALA A 52 2.04 -10.77 -13.11
C ALA A 52 1.38 -11.83 -12.21
N LYS A 53 2.13 -12.88 -11.91
CA LYS A 53 1.80 -13.85 -10.86
C LYS A 53 2.86 -13.76 -9.76
N VAL A 54 2.45 -13.51 -8.52
CA VAL A 54 3.38 -13.48 -7.37
C VAL A 54 3.89 -14.89 -7.14
N THR A 55 5.20 -15.06 -7.15
CA THR A 55 5.87 -16.37 -7.02
C THR A 55 6.52 -16.57 -5.67
N LYS A 56 6.90 -15.50 -4.99
CA LYS A 56 7.59 -15.55 -3.71
C LYS A 56 7.39 -14.27 -2.92
N ILE A 57 7.23 -14.38 -1.61
CA ILE A 57 7.32 -13.26 -0.66
C ILE A 57 8.42 -13.56 0.36
N GLU A 58 9.30 -12.60 0.57
CA GLU A 58 10.44 -12.75 1.47
C GLU A 58 10.68 -11.47 2.28
N ASP A 59 11.45 -11.57 3.36
CA ASP A 59 11.98 -10.38 4.03
C ASP A 59 12.90 -9.60 3.10
N ALA A 60 12.78 -8.28 3.16
CA ALA A 60 13.61 -7.37 2.40
C ALA A 60 15.08 -7.52 2.84
N PRO A 61 16.05 -7.35 1.93
CA PRO A 61 17.46 -7.32 2.31
C PRO A 61 17.74 -6.16 3.28
N ALA A 62 18.81 -6.29 4.08
CA ALA A 62 19.23 -5.24 5.03
C ALA A 62 19.45 -3.86 4.38
N SER A 63 19.72 -3.81 3.08
CA SER A 63 19.82 -2.55 2.32
C SER A 63 18.50 -1.78 2.21
N LEU A 64 17.37 -2.41 2.56
CA LEU A 64 16.03 -1.84 2.60
C LEU A 64 15.49 -1.77 4.04
N GLU A 65 16.34 -1.56 5.04
CA GLU A 65 15.87 -1.35 6.41
C GLU A 65 15.00 -0.09 6.53
N ARG A 66 14.03 -0.13 7.45
CA ARG A 66 13.21 1.04 7.81
C ARG A 66 13.98 1.90 8.81
N ASP A 67 13.79 3.21 8.74
CA ASP A 67 14.37 4.15 9.70
C ASP A 67 13.79 3.95 11.12
N ASP A 68 12.53 3.49 11.21
CA ASP A 68 11.86 3.20 12.47
C ASP A 68 11.99 1.70 12.83
N PRO A 69 12.75 1.34 13.89
CA PRO A 69 12.94 -0.05 14.30
C PRO A 69 11.68 -0.66 14.96
N SER A 70 10.67 0.14 15.32
CA SER A 70 9.40 -0.36 15.86
C SER A 70 8.48 -0.89 14.76
N MET A 71 8.76 -0.56 13.50
CA MET A 71 8.02 -1.05 12.35
C MET A 71 8.42 -2.49 12.01
N PRO A 72 7.47 -3.33 11.54
CA PRO A 72 7.80 -4.67 11.11
C PRO A 72 8.79 -4.65 9.94
N PRO A 73 9.61 -5.70 9.76
CA PRO A 73 10.50 -5.83 8.62
C PRO A 73 9.77 -5.65 7.30
N LEU A 74 10.41 -4.96 6.36
CA LEU A 74 9.89 -4.84 5.00
C LEU A 74 9.86 -6.23 4.34
N LYS A 75 8.84 -6.45 3.52
CA LYS A 75 8.66 -7.64 2.69
C LYS A 75 8.81 -7.22 1.24
N VAL A 76 9.41 -8.10 0.46
CA VAL A 76 9.52 -7.98 -0.99
C VAL A 76 8.76 -9.13 -1.64
N ALA A 77 7.90 -8.79 -2.59
CA ALA A 77 7.28 -9.77 -3.47
C ALA A 77 8.08 -9.87 -4.77
N THR A 78 8.34 -11.10 -5.20
CA THR A 78 8.83 -11.41 -6.54
C THR A 78 7.65 -11.91 -7.35
N ALA A 79 7.46 -11.35 -8.54
CA ALA A 79 6.36 -11.71 -9.42
C ALA A 79 6.85 -11.98 -10.84
N ARG A 80 6.43 -13.13 -11.37
CA ARG A 80 6.67 -13.51 -12.77
C ARG A 80 5.73 -12.73 -13.66
N VAL A 81 6.28 -11.98 -14.60
CA VAL A 81 5.50 -11.18 -15.54
C VAL A 81 4.88 -12.09 -16.60
N LEU A 82 3.57 -11.96 -16.78
CA LEU A 82 2.77 -12.67 -17.77
C LEU A 82 2.53 -11.80 -19.01
N GLU A 83 2.25 -10.51 -18.79
CA GLU A 83 2.01 -9.53 -19.85
C GLU A 83 2.59 -8.18 -19.43
N THR A 84 3.19 -7.43 -20.36
CA THR A 84 3.63 -6.04 -20.15
C THR A 84 2.73 -5.10 -20.95
N TRP A 85 2.18 -4.08 -20.29
CA TRP A 85 1.25 -3.11 -20.89
C TRP A 85 1.91 -1.75 -21.11
N LYS A 86 2.83 -1.35 -20.23
CA LYS A 86 3.66 -0.14 -20.34
C LYS A 86 5.07 -0.47 -19.85
N GLY A 87 6.09 0.16 -20.43
CA GLY A 87 7.51 -0.07 -20.09
C GLY A 87 8.19 -1.12 -20.97
N GLY A 88 9.47 -1.37 -20.72
CA GLY A 88 10.24 -2.39 -21.43
C GLY A 88 9.81 -3.82 -21.05
N PRO A 89 9.99 -4.82 -21.93
CA PRO A 89 9.66 -6.20 -21.62
C PRO A 89 10.56 -6.72 -20.49
N VAL A 90 9.94 -7.26 -19.46
CA VAL A 90 10.61 -7.87 -18.30
C VAL A 90 10.02 -9.24 -18.02
N ARG A 91 10.83 -10.17 -17.51
CA ARG A 91 10.37 -11.54 -17.17
C ARG A 91 9.89 -11.65 -15.73
N GLU A 92 10.46 -10.83 -14.87
CA GLU A 92 10.23 -10.84 -13.44
C GLU A 92 10.35 -9.41 -12.91
N VAL A 93 9.60 -9.11 -11.86
CA VAL A 93 9.69 -7.85 -11.12
C VAL A 93 9.76 -8.16 -9.63
N ARG A 94 10.51 -7.33 -8.90
CA ARG A 94 10.55 -7.33 -7.44
C ARG A 94 9.97 -6.01 -6.95
N TYR A 95 9.05 -6.06 -6.01
CA TYR A 95 8.43 -4.86 -5.46
C TYR A 95 8.21 -4.96 -3.95
N ILE A 96 8.14 -3.81 -3.29
CA ILE A 96 7.87 -3.74 -1.86
C ILE A 96 6.42 -4.14 -1.60
N ALA A 97 6.22 -5.17 -0.79
CA ALA A 97 4.92 -5.73 -0.47
C ALA A 97 4.54 -5.56 1.01
N SER A 98 4.99 -4.45 1.60
CA SER A 98 4.80 -4.15 3.03
C SER A 98 4.11 -2.81 3.23
N PRO A 99 2.87 -2.82 3.74
CA PRO A 99 2.18 -1.62 4.17
C PRO A 99 3.05 -0.73 5.07
N ASP A 100 3.17 0.55 4.75
CA ASP A 100 3.88 1.55 5.56
C ASP A 100 2.95 2.44 6.41
N TRP A 101 1.65 2.48 6.10
CA TRP A 101 0.62 3.17 6.91
C TRP A 101 -0.75 2.47 6.82
N THR A 102 -1.71 2.90 7.65
CA THR A 102 -3.02 2.26 7.83
C THR A 102 -3.82 2.07 6.54
N CYS A 103 -3.62 2.92 5.54
CA CYS A 103 -4.33 2.81 4.26
C CYS A 103 -3.43 2.28 3.14
N ASP A 104 -2.19 1.89 3.39
CA ASP A 104 -1.36 1.24 2.37
C ASP A 104 -1.86 -0.18 2.11
N THR A 105 -2.21 -0.46 0.87
CA THR A 105 -2.72 -1.75 0.39
C THR A 105 -1.68 -2.55 -0.41
N SER A 106 -0.39 -2.23 -0.21
CA SER A 106 0.75 -2.85 -0.90
C SER A 106 1.02 -4.30 -0.53
N HIS A 107 0.29 -4.89 0.43
CA HIS A 107 0.39 -6.32 0.74
C HIS A 107 0.22 -7.19 -0.51
N ALA A 108 0.92 -8.31 -0.59
CA ALA A 108 0.81 -9.28 -1.66
C ALA A 108 0.60 -10.68 -1.11
N ASP A 109 0.03 -11.57 -1.92
CA ASP A 109 -0.22 -12.97 -1.56
C ASP A 109 0.51 -13.91 -2.54
N GLU A 110 1.21 -14.94 -2.05
CA GLU A 110 1.86 -15.89 -2.94
C GLU A 110 0.85 -16.62 -3.85
N GLY A 111 1.19 -16.74 -5.14
CA GLY A 111 0.35 -17.36 -6.14
C GLY A 111 -0.73 -16.45 -6.73
N GLU A 112 -0.94 -15.25 -6.19
CA GLU A 112 -1.94 -14.32 -6.72
C GLU A 112 -1.60 -13.86 -8.14
N ARG A 113 -2.62 -13.63 -8.96
CA ARG A 113 -2.49 -12.96 -10.26
C ARG A 113 -2.92 -11.52 -10.09
N VAL A 114 -2.17 -10.57 -10.62
CA VAL A 114 -2.35 -9.16 -10.27
C VAL A 114 -1.95 -8.25 -11.43
N VAL A 115 -2.66 -7.13 -11.58
CA VAL A 115 -2.20 -5.99 -12.38
C VAL A 115 -1.43 -5.06 -11.45
N LEU A 116 -0.20 -4.73 -11.83
CA LEU A 116 0.69 -3.87 -11.05
C LEU A 116 1.03 -2.62 -11.86
N PHE A 117 0.80 -1.48 -11.24
CA PHE A 117 1.26 -0.15 -11.63
C PHE A 117 2.47 0.18 -10.76
N LEU A 118 3.65 0.15 -11.37
CA LEU A 118 4.94 0.16 -10.68
C LEU A 118 5.73 1.41 -11.05
N SER A 119 6.36 2.00 -10.05
CA SER A 119 7.29 3.11 -10.21
C SER A 119 8.62 2.91 -9.51
N TYR A 120 9.66 3.63 -9.97
CA TYR A 120 10.92 3.67 -9.25
C TYR A 120 10.82 4.69 -8.12
N GLU A 121 11.30 4.35 -6.93
CA GLU A 121 11.46 5.36 -5.88
C GLU A 121 12.67 6.23 -6.18
N HIS A 122 12.43 7.48 -6.56
CA HIS A 122 13.50 8.43 -6.89
C HIS A 122 14.48 8.69 -5.73
N TRP A 123 14.05 8.48 -4.49
CA TRP A 123 14.90 8.64 -3.32
C TRP A 123 15.81 7.43 -3.07
N ARG A 124 15.55 6.28 -3.69
CA ARG A 124 16.40 5.10 -3.59
C ARG A 124 17.45 5.09 -4.70
N LYS A 125 18.70 4.86 -4.30
CA LYS A 125 19.81 4.65 -5.25
C LYS A 125 19.67 3.30 -5.96
N ASP A 126 19.12 2.31 -5.27
CA ASP A 126 18.88 0.98 -5.81
C ASP A 126 17.54 0.93 -6.56
N ARG A 127 17.61 0.70 -7.87
CA ARG A 127 16.43 0.53 -8.75
C ARG A 127 16.01 -0.94 -8.90
N THR A 128 16.55 -1.83 -8.07
CA THR A 128 16.20 -3.27 -8.09
C THR A 128 14.78 -3.54 -7.63
N PHE A 129 14.23 -2.69 -6.76
CA PHE A 129 12.88 -2.84 -6.21
C PHE A 129 11.97 -1.73 -6.69
N PHE A 130 10.82 -2.12 -7.22
CA PHE A 130 9.74 -1.20 -7.54
C PHE A 130 8.88 -0.91 -6.31
N SER A 131 8.19 0.23 -6.35
CA SER A 131 7.09 0.53 -5.45
C SER A 131 5.78 0.51 -6.20
N ILE A 132 4.71 0.09 -5.53
CA ILE A 132 3.37 0.16 -6.07
C ILE A 132 2.92 1.62 -6.06
N THR A 133 2.51 2.14 -7.20
CA THR A 133 2.12 3.54 -7.33
C THR A 133 0.97 3.89 -6.37
N HIS A 134 1.08 5.08 -5.77
CA HIS A 134 0.06 5.66 -4.89
C HIS A 134 -0.28 4.73 -3.72
N ALA A 135 0.67 4.46 -2.81
CA ALA A 135 0.45 3.71 -1.57
C ALA A 135 -0.37 2.41 -1.76
N GLY A 136 0.05 1.57 -2.70
CA GLY A 136 -0.61 0.27 -2.93
C GLY A 136 -1.83 0.29 -3.85
N ARG A 137 -2.38 1.45 -4.24
CA ARG A 137 -3.57 1.52 -5.12
C ARG A 137 -3.28 1.03 -6.54
N GLY A 138 -2.00 1.04 -6.93
CA GLY A 138 -1.50 0.42 -8.15
C GLY A 138 -1.56 -1.11 -8.17
N ARG A 139 -1.95 -1.79 -7.09
CA ARG A 139 -2.14 -3.24 -7.04
C ARG A 139 -3.61 -3.58 -7.22
N MET A 140 -3.93 -4.31 -8.29
CA MET A 140 -5.30 -4.74 -8.61
C MET A 140 -5.34 -6.25 -8.84
N PRO A 141 -5.69 -7.06 -7.82
CA PRO A 141 -5.78 -8.51 -7.93
C PRO A 141 -6.74 -8.93 -9.05
N ILE A 142 -6.35 -9.93 -9.82
CA ILE A 142 -7.15 -10.48 -10.92
C ILE A 142 -7.91 -11.71 -10.42
N ARG A 143 -9.20 -11.73 -10.73
CA ARG A 143 -10.11 -12.85 -10.50
C ARG A 143 -10.78 -13.29 -11.80
N GLU A 144 -11.33 -14.49 -11.77
CA GLU A 144 -12.08 -15.06 -12.88
C GLU A 144 -13.56 -15.19 -12.50
N VAL A 145 -14.43 -14.65 -13.34
CA VAL A 145 -15.89 -14.65 -13.15
C VAL A 145 -16.50 -15.07 -14.49
N GLU A 146 -17.20 -16.20 -14.51
CA GLU A 146 -17.82 -16.75 -15.73
C GLU A 146 -16.83 -16.87 -16.91
N GLY A 147 -15.61 -17.33 -16.64
CA GLY A 147 -14.55 -17.50 -17.66
C GLY A 147 -13.89 -16.20 -18.14
N LYS A 148 -14.24 -15.05 -17.55
CA LYS A 148 -13.66 -13.74 -17.87
C LYS A 148 -12.77 -13.24 -16.74
N ARG A 149 -11.67 -12.59 -17.10
CA ARG A 149 -10.70 -12.03 -16.14
C ARG A 149 -11.07 -10.59 -15.78
N TYR A 150 -11.18 -10.32 -14.49
CA TYR A 150 -11.46 -8.99 -13.95
C TYR A 150 -10.41 -8.58 -12.93
N ALA A 151 -9.96 -7.33 -12.99
CA ALA A 151 -9.11 -6.72 -11.96
C ALA A 151 -10.01 -6.06 -10.89
N ALA A 152 -9.75 -6.38 -9.62
CA ALA A 152 -10.38 -5.76 -8.47
C ALA A 152 -9.79 -4.36 -8.26
N VAL A 153 -10.66 -3.35 -8.35
CA VAL A 153 -10.31 -1.93 -8.24
C VAL A 153 -10.72 -1.45 -6.85
N GLN A 154 -9.83 -0.70 -6.19
CA GLN A 154 -10.11 -0.11 -4.88
C GLN A 154 -11.15 1.02 -5.00
N ASP A 155 -11.89 1.29 -3.93
CA ASP A 155 -13.01 2.24 -3.97
C ASP A 155 -12.55 3.69 -4.19
N ASP A 156 -11.33 4.01 -3.78
CA ASP A 156 -10.68 5.32 -3.96
C ASP A 156 -10.03 5.49 -5.36
N VAL A 157 -10.08 4.48 -6.22
CA VAL A 157 -9.60 4.57 -7.61
C VAL A 157 -10.75 4.94 -8.54
N ILE A 158 -10.69 6.12 -9.14
CA ILE A 158 -11.68 6.63 -10.09
C ILE A 158 -11.40 6.04 -11.48
N LEU A 159 -12.40 5.38 -12.04
CA LEU A 159 -12.40 4.89 -13.42
C LEU A 159 -12.99 5.93 -14.37
N PRO A 160 -12.59 5.96 -15.65
CA PRO A 160 -13.20 6.84 -16.64
C PRO A 160 -14.71 6.63 -16.74
N ALA A 161 -15.44 7.70 -17.02
CA ALA A 161 -16.89 7.64 -17.15
C ALA A 161 -17.34 6.59 -18.17
N GLY A 162 -18.38 5.83 -17.83
CA GLY A 162 -18.91 4.77 -18.69
C GLY A 162 -18.08 3.48 -18.70
N THR A 163 -17.02 3.37 -17.90
CA THR A 163 -16.27 2.11 -17.73
C THR A 163 -17.19 1.05 -17.12
N PRO A 164 -17.48 -0.06 -17.81
CA PRO A 164 -18.34 -1.09 -17.23
C PRO A 164 -17.63 -1.76 -16.07
N THR A 165 -18.34 -1.80 -14.94
CA THR A 165 -17.89 -2.49 -13.75
C THR A 165 -18.92 -3.52 -13.36
N ILE A 166 -18.44 -4.60 -12.76
CA ILE A 166 -19.29 -5.50 -11.99
C ILE A 166 -19.16 -5.10 -10.52
N SER A 167 -20.29 -4.91 -9.85
CA SER A 167 -20.33 -4.82 -8.41
C SER A 167 -20.48 -6.24 -7.88
N GLU A 168 -19.47 -6.73 -7.18
CA GLU A 168 -19.66 -7.95 -6.41
C GLU A 168 -19.83 -7.62 -4.94
N GLN A 169 -20.84 -8.24 -4.35
CA GLN A 169 -20.93 -8.37 -2.91
C GLN A 169 -19.89 -9.39 -2.48
N LYS A 170 -18.70 -8.91 -2.07
CA LYS A 170 -17.69 -9.79 -1.46
C LYS A 170 -18.21 -10.24 -0.10
N THR A 171 -18.77 -11.44 -0.02
CA THR A 171 -19.15 -12.07 1.26
C THR A 171 -17.89 -12.57 1.97
N THR A 172 -17.23 -11.71 2.74
CA THR A 172 -16.14 -12.16 3.62
C THR A 172 -16.78 -12.83 4.85
N ARG A 173 -16.72 -14.16 4.93
CA ARG A 173 -17.06 -14.87 6.16
C ARG A 173 -15.87 -14.75 7.13
N ILE A 174 -15.99 -13.89 8.12
CA ILE A 174 -15.02 -13.82 9.22
C ILE A 174 -15.20 -15.10 10.04
N THR A 175 -14.25 -16.03 9.93
CA THR A 175 -14.20 -17.21 10.80
C THR A 175 -13.50 -16.78 12.07
N LEU A 176 -14.26 -16.51 13.13
CA LEU A 176 -13.71 -16.20 14.45
C LEU A 176 -13.09 -17.48 15.05
N PRO A 177 -11.98 -17.37 15.80
CA PRO A 177 -11.39 -18.50 16.49
C PRO A 177 -12.41 -19.15 17.44
N ALA A 178 -12.39 -20.47 17.51
CA ALA A 178 -13.44 -21.30 18.14
C ALA A 178 -13.72 -21.02 19.63
N SER A 179 -12.92 -20.19 20.31
CA SER A 179 -13.10 -19.84 21.72
C SER A 179 -14.20 -18.81 21.99
N GLU A 180 -14.91 -18.30 20.97
CA GLU A 180 -15.97 -17.30 21.09
C GLU A 180 -17.26 -17.73 20.34
N GLN A 181 -17.62 -19.01 20.49
CA GLN A 181 -18.68 -19.70 19.74
C GLN A 181 -20.13 -19.22 19.98
N ASP A 182 -20.35 -18.23 20.84
CA ASP A 182 -21.68 -17.75 21.22
C ASP A 182 -22.02 -16.34 20.69
N ARG A 183 -21.18 -15.77 19.80
CA ARG A 183 -21.47 -14.49 19.14
C ARG A 183 -21.92 -14.68 17.68
N PRO A 184 -22.95 -13.93 17.22
CA PRO A 184 -23.39 -14.00 15.84
C PRO A 184 -22.25 -13.57 14.90
N SER A 185 -21.98 -14.39 13.90
CA SER A 185 -20.98 -14.09 12.86
C SER A 185 -21.34 -12.79 12.16
N ILE A 186 -20.50 -11.76 12.30
CA ILE A 186 -20.65 -10.50 11.57
C ILE A 186 -20.08 -10.72 10.17
N VAL A 187 -20.94 -10.68 9.16
CA VAL A 187 -20.53 -10.66 7.76
C VAL A 187 -20.31 -9.20 7.37
N VAL A 188 -19.05 -8.82 7.17
CA VAL A 188 -18.72 -7.49 6.63
C VAL A 188 -18.61 -7.62 5.11
N THR A 189 -19.56 -7.01 4.40
CA THR A 189 -19.52 -6.90 2.94
C THR A 189 -19.01 -5.53 2.55
N HIS A 190 -17.86 -5.48 1.89
CA HIS A 190 -17.42 -4.30 1.16
C HIS A 190 -17.70 -4.52 -0.33
N PRO A 191 -18.40 -3.60 -1.01
CA PRO A 191 -18.53 -3.68 -2.46
C PRO A 191 -17.12 -3.58 -3.06
N VAL A 192 -16.78 -4.50 -3.96
CA VAL A 192 -15.53 -4.40 -4.73
C VAL A 192 -15.92 -4.19 -6.17
N ARG A 193 -15.52 -3.05 -6.72
CA ARG A 193 -15.68 -2.78 -8.16
C ARG A 193 -14.66 -3.59 -8.92
N SER A 194 -15.05 -4.13 -10.07
CA SER A 194 -14.12 -4.87 -10.91
C SER A 194 -14.27 -4.53 -12.38
N ILE A 195 -13.14 -4.40 -13.06
CA ILE A 195 -13.02 -4.05 -14.48
C ILE A 195 -12.42 -5.21 -15.24
N GLU A 196 -12.94 -5.49 -16.43
CA GLU A 196 -12.38 -6.52 -17.31
C GLU A 196 -10.91 -6.18 -17.67
N VAL A 197 -10.00 -7.15 -17.49
CA VAL A 197 -8.55 -6.95 -17.68
C VAL A 197 -8.21 -6.44 -19.09
N GLY A 198 -8.93 -6.92 -20.11
CA GLY A 198 -8.74 -6.49 -21.50
C GLY A 198 -9.07 -5.00 -21.72
N ARG A 199 -10.07 -4.47 -21.00
CA ARG A 199 -10.45 -3.04 -21.07
C ARG A 199 -9.48 -2.15 -20.32
N LEU A 200 -9.02 -2.60 -19.15
CA LEU A 200 -8.03 -1.90 -18.35
C LEU A 200 -6.75 -1.62 -19.17
N ARG A 201 -6.31 -2.59 -19.98
CA ARG A 201 -5.20 -2.43 -20.94
C ARG A 201 -5.45 -1.32 -21.97
N GLY A 202 -6.68 -1.09 -22.37
CA GLY A 202 -7.03 0.00 -23.30
C GLY A 202 -6.81 1.37 -22.69
N LEU A 203 -7.09 1.52 -21.39
CA LEU A 203 -6.92 2.78 -20.66
C LEU A 203 -5.46 3.22 -20.57
N THR A 204 -4.53 2.27 -20.48
CA THR A 204 -3.09 2.60 -20.37
C THR A 204 -2.45 3.05 -21.68
N LYS A 205 -3.15 2.91 -22.82
CA LYS A 205 -2.62 3.25 -24.15
C LYS A 205 -2.96 4.68 -24.59
N GLN A 206 -3.80 5.39 -23.86
CA GLN A 206 -4.09 6.79 -24.14
C GLN A 206 -2.93 7.65 -23.66
N THR A 207 -1.84 7.67 -24.43
CA THR A 207 -0.78 8.65 -24.24
C THR A 207 -1.38 10.03 -24.54
N PRO A 208 -1.32 11.01 -23.63
CA PRO A 208 -1.74 12.36 -23.97
C PRO A 208 -0.88 12.85 -25.13
N SER A 209 -1.53 13.17 -26.26
CA SER A 209 -0.89 13.85 -27.37
C SER A 209 -0.44 15.21 -26.86
N VAL A 210 0.86 15.35 -26.57
CA VAL A 210 1.45 16.66 -26.25
C VAL A 210 1.28 17.52 -27.49
N LYS A 211 0.41 18.53 -27.40
CA LYS A 211 0.28 19.62 -28.37
C LYS A 211 1.13 20.78 -27.92
#